data_AF-A0A520YS26-F1
#
_entry.id   AF-A0A520YS26-F1
#
_cell.length_a   1.000
_cell.length_b   1.000
_cell.length_c   1.000
_cell.angle_alpha   90.00
_cell.angle_beta   90.00
_cell.angle_gamma   90.00
#
_symmetry.space_group_name_H-M   'P 1'
#
loop_
_entity.id
_entity.type
_entity.pdbx_description
1 polymer ?
#
loop_
_entity_poly.entity_id
_entity_poly.type
_entity_poly.pdbx_seq_one_letter_code
_entity_poly.pdbx_strand_id
1 'polypeptide(L)' 'MTQTIVFEYKIEEGPKVFETTIHGKKFEMFNDTIIGYGEDGQEVVRTTVEEPVYIRDPKHYNSI' A
#
# COMPACT_ATOMS: atom_id res chain seq x y z
N MET A 1 -24.97 17.52 -0.35
CA MET A 1 -24.38 16.44 -1.17
C MET A 1 -23.16 15.93 -0.42
N THR A 2 -22.99 14.61 -0.25
CA THR A 2 -21.99 14.03 0.66
C THR A 2 -21.00 13.09 -0.04
N GLN A 3 -21.00 13.02 -1.36
CA GLN A 3 -20.10 12.18 -2.15
C GLN A 3 -19.41 13.03 -3.22
N THR A 4 -18.12 12.77 -3.43
CA THR A 4 -17.24 13.45 -4.38
C THR A 4 -16.54 12.41 -5.24
N ILE A 5 -16.44 12.65 -6.55
CA ILE A 5 -15.73 11.78 -7.49
C ILE A 5 -14.25 12.18 -7.51
N VAL A 6 -13.36 11.18 -7.52
CA VAL A 6 -11.92 11.37 -7.79
C VAL A 6 -11.69 11.27 -9.29
N PHE A 7 -11.20 12.35 -9.90
CA PHE A 7 -10.93 12.43 -11.34
C PHE A 7 -9.49 12.06 -11.68
N GLU A 8 -8.55 12.36 -10.78
CA GLU A 8 -7.13 12.06 -10.91
C GLU A 8 -6.57 11.63 -9.56
N TYR A 9 -5.51 10.82 -9.55
CA TYR A 9 -4.78 10.50 -8.33
C TYR A 9 -3.27 10.50 -8.57
N LYS A 10 -2.53 10.81 -7.51
CA LYS A 10 -1.07 10.72 -7.44
C LYS A 10 -0.68 9.71 -6.37
N ILE A 11 0.39 8.97 -6.63
CA ILE A 11 1.07 8.14 -5.63
C ILE A 11 2.38 8.85 -5.26
N GLU A 12 2.56 9.06 -3.97
CA GLU A 12 3.83 9.48 -3.38
C GLU A 12 4.45 8.27 -2.68
N GLU A 13 5.62 7.84 -3.16
CA GLU A 13 6.33 6.70 -2.58
C GLU A 13 6.65 6.99 -1.11
N GLY A 14 6.24 6.08 -0.23
CA GLY A 14 6.45 6.18 1.19
C GLY A 14 7.74 5.53 1.66
N PRO A 15 7.97 5.47 2.99
CA PRO A 15 9.08 4.71 3.52
C PRO A 15 8.88 3.21 3.26
N LYS A 16 9.98 2.50 2.97
CA LYS A 16 9.99 1.04 2.94
C LYS A 16 9.72 0.50 4.34
N VAL A 17 8.74 -0.39 4.45
CA VAL A 17 8.31 -1.00 5.72
C VAL A 17 8.59 -2.49 5.80
N PHE A 18 8.80 -3.17 4.66
CA PHE A 18 9.11 -4.59 4.65
C PHE A 18 9.96 -4.98 3.44
N GLU A 19 10.85 -5.94 3.64
CA GLU A 19 11.67 -6.55 2.58
C GLU A 19 11.82 -8.05 2.86
N THR A 20 11.53 -8.89 1.87
CA THR A 20 11.73 -10.33 1.96
C THR A 20 12.00 -10.95 0.59
N THR A 21 12.22 -12.27 0.55
CA THR A 21 12.34 -13.04 -0.69
C THR A 21 11.17 -14.01 -0.81
N ILE A 22 10.30 -13.81 -1.80
CA ILE A 22 9.17 -14.68 -2.10
C ILE A 22 9.45 -15.40 -3.43
N HIS A 23 9.44 -16.73 -3.43
CA HIS A 23 9.77 -17.56 -4.60
C HIS A 23 11.11 -17.19 -5.29
N GLY A 24 12.11 -16.82 -4.49
CA GLY A 24 13.43 -16.42 -5.00
C GLY A 24 13.50 -15.02 -5.61
N LYS A 25 12.41 -14.24 -5.58
CA LYS A 25 12.37 -12.85 -6.03
C LYS A 25 12.31 -11.91 -4.83
N LYS A 26 13.00 -10.77 -4.94
CA LYS A 26 12.94 -9.70 -3.96
C LYS A 26 11.51 -9.14 -3.93
N PHE A 27 10.97 -9.00 -2.74
CA PHE A 27 9.71 -8.35 -2.45
C PHE A 27 9.96 -7.19 -1.49
N GLU A 28 9.52 -6.00 -1.86
CA GLU A 28 9.65 -4.77 -1.07
C GLU A 28 8.26 -4.14 -0.94
N MET A 29 7.96 -3.64 0.26
CA MET A 29 6.69 -3.01 0.59
C MET A 29 6.95 -1.61 1.13
N PHE A 30 6.18 -0.64 0.65
CA PHE A 30 6.30 0.78 0.98
C PHE A 30 4.96 1.32 1.47
N ASN A 31 5.00 2.22 2.45
CA ASN A 31 3.79 2.90 2.96
C ASN A 31 3.43 4.10 2.09
N ASP A 32 3.06 3.84 0.84
CA ASP A 32 2.76 4.88 -0.12
C ASP A 32 1.56 5.71 0.29
N THR A 33 1.58 6.98 -0.10
CA THR A 33 0.46 7.91 0.10
C THR A 33 -0.23 8.15 -1.24
N ILE A 34 -1.54 7.90 -1.25
CA ILE A 34 -2.41 8.18 -2.40
C ILE A 34 -3.13 9.48 -2.13
N ILE A 35 -3.05 10.40 -3.08
CA ILE A 35 -3.75 11.70 -3.07
C ILE A 35 -4.73 11.70 -4.24
N GLY A 36 -6.02 11.89 -3.95
CA GLY A 36 -7.06 12.00 -4.96
C GLY A 36 -7.49 13.44 -5.18
N TYR A 37 -7.69 13.81 -6.44
CA TYR A 37 -8.07 15.14 -6.88
C TYR A 37 -9.49 15.16 -7.47
N GLY A 38 -10.24 16.22 -7.17
CA GLY A 38 -11.54 16.52 -7.76
C GLY A 38 -11.42 17.08 -9.18
N GLU A 39 -12.57 17.44 -9.78
CA GLU A 39 -12.65 17.97 -11.15
C GLU A 39 -11.81 19.24 -11.36
N ASP A 40 -11.70 20.07 -10.33
CA ASP A 40 -10.95 21.33 -10.34
C ASP A 40 -9.48 21.16 -9.94
N GLY A 41 -9.03 19.92 -9.75
CA GLY A 41 -7.67 19.60 -9.31
C GLY A 41 -7.42 19.84 -7.82
N GLN A 42 -8.44 20.16 -7.01
CA GLN A 42 -8.28 20.24 -5.56
C GLN A 42 -8.17 18.85 -4.93
N GLU A 43 -7.33 18.73 -3.91
CA GLU A 43 -7.24 17.49 -3.11
C GLU A 43 -8.59 17.26 -2.39
N VAL A 44 -9.18 16.08 -2.63
CA VAL A 44 -10.46 15.68 -2.03
C VAL A 44 -10.29 14.51 -1.06
N VAL A 45 -9.19 13.77 -1.17
CA VAL A 45 -8.85 12.65 -0.27
C VAL A 45 -7.34 12.42 -0.24
N ARG A 46 -6.84 12.04 0.94
CA ARG A 46 -5.46 11.57 1.15
C ARG A 46 -5.50 10.37 2.08
N THR A 47 -4.85 9.29 1.69
CA THR A 47 -4.76 8.09 2.51
C THR A 47 -3.42 7.41 2.32
N THR A 48 -2.91 6.80 3.39
CA THR A 48 -1.74 5.93 3.35
C THR A 48 -2.22 4.49 3.22
N VAL A 49 -1.53 3.69 2.41
CA VAL A 49 -1.77 2.26 2.32
C VAL A 49 -0.93 1.56 3.39
N GLU A 50 -1.60 0.94 4.35
CA GLU A 50 -0.95 0.06 5.35
C GLU A 50 -1.32 -1.39 5.03
N GLU A 51 -0.40 -2.14 4.41
CA GLU A 51 -0.58 -3.57 4.20
C GLU A 51 -0.07 -4.34 5.44
N PRO A 52 -0.93 -5.09 6.17
CA PRO A 52 -0.49 -5.87 7.31
C PRO A 52 0.28 -7.12 6.84
N VAL A 53 1.55 -7.21 7.23
CA VAL A 53 2.36 -8.42 6.99
C VAL A 53 2.18 -9.40 8.14
N TYR A 54 1.49 -10.51 7.87
CA TYR A 54 1.40 -11.64 8.80
C TYR A 54 2.54 -12.63 8.54
N ILE A 55 3.60 -12.54 9.35
CA ILE A 55 4.69 -13.52 9.31
C ILE A 55 4.24 -14.77 10.09
N ARG A 56 4.13 -15.92 9.40
CA ARG A 56 3.93 -17.20 10.07
C ARG A 56 5.19 -17.62 10.80
N ASP A 57 5.04 -18.08 12.05
CA ASP A 57 6.14 -18.64 12.83
C ASP A 57 6.72 -19.89 12.11
N PRO A 58 8.04 -19.97 11.90
CA PRO A 58 8.68 -21.08 11.19
C PRO A 58 8.52 -22.45 11.88
N LYS A 59 7.99 -22.49 13.12
CA LYS A 59 7.86 -23.71 13.92
C LYS A 59 7.02 -24.82 13.28
N HIS A 60 6.13 -24.49 12.35
CA HIS A 60 5.35 -25.49 11.61
C HIS A 60 5.99 -25.76 10.24
N TYR A 61 7.03 -26.59 10.21
CA TYR A 61 7.43 -27.24 8.96
C TYR A 61 6.21 -27.98 8.41
N ASN A 62 5.86 -27.72 7.16
CA ASN A 62 4.92 -28.56 6.41
C ASN A 62 5.47 -29.99 6.47
N SER A 63 4.87 -30.83 7.31
CA SER A 63 5.16 -32.24 7.35
C SER A 63 4.57 -32.82 6.06
N ILE A 64 5.44 -33.23 5.14
CA ILE A 64 5.12 -34.04 3.97
C ILE A 64 5.35 -35.50 4.36
#